data_AF-A0A0W0UFV7-F1
#
_entry.id   AF-A0A0W0UFV7-F1
#
_cell.length_a   1.000
_cell.length_b   1.000
_cell.length_c   1.000
_cell.angle_alpha   90.00
_cell.angle_beta   90.00
_cell.angle_gamma   90.00
#
_symmetry.space_group_name_H-M   'P 1'
#
loop_
_entity.id
_entity.type
_entity.pdbx_description
1 polymer ?
#
loop_
_entity_poly.entity_id
_entity_poly.type
_entity_poly.pdbx_seq_one_letter_code
_entity_poly.pdbx_strand_id
1 'polypeptide(L)'
;MFMKVPIKRKEDFPFRLIDKIESRIEDLTPENINEILKEGVIVELNFMNDAIDSMDKETLDLLQSRLNYVLKYQNLELKHFLEFDINSLQQLSPKIVKSVLQNPDVVELLSDDCLKKLLTFSEEVAEFAIQQKHIGERLNQINTNPNQQTFPSSCAARAILLMMYHTDHINEKECTPLKEFEIYKSIWTTPGGVADPAKLMSFLENNKLNVISIVLEDRAAQTLKNAEGKDPGLVAAYGMFKNRSKNLQSIPNSEKYVFPNNSTALVMVSSKDMPGGHLVFCRSNDDGEITVVDPSSGEANTHKNFHDFMKNNDDLGVHFQFS
;
A
#
# COMPACT_ATOMS: atom_id res chain seq x y z
N MET A 1 -19.01 -5.53 15.73
CA MET A 1 -18.55 -6.45 16.80
C MET A 1 -17.62 -7.52 16.21
N PHE A 2 -16.41 -7.66 16.74
CA PHE A 2 -15.41 -8.66 16.29
C PHE A 2 -15.64 -10.03 16.96
N MET A 3 -15.79 -11.11 16.20
CA MET A 3 -15.91 -12.46 16.74
C MET A 3 -14.62 -13.25 16.57
N LYS A 4 -13.66 -13.07 17.49
CA LYS A 4 -12.42 -13.85 17.48
C LYS A 4 -12.69 -15.32 17.85
N VAL A 5 -12.41 -16.24 16.92
CA VAL A 5 -12.51 -17.69 17.12
C VAL A 5 -11.12 -18.33 16.94
N PRO A 6 -10.36 -18.54 18.02
CA PRO A 6 -9.00 -19.09 17.92
C PRO A 6 -9.02 -20.59 17.54
N ILE A 7 -8.14 -20.98 16.62
CA ILE A 7 -8.02 -22.36 16.10
C ILE A 7 -6.71 -22.99 16.57
N LYS A 8 -6.71 -23.51 17.79
CA LYS A 8 -5.47 -23.95 18.42
C LYS A 8 -4.85 -25.21 17.79
N ARG A 9 -5.60 -25.99 17.02
CA ARG A 9 -5.17 -27.30 16.49
C ARG A 9 -5.69 -27.55 15.07
N LYS A 10 -4.93 -28.34 14.29
CA LYS A 10 -5.29 -28.81 12.94
C LYS A 10 -6.70 -29.41 12.88
N GLU A 11 -6.97 -30.31 13.80
CA GLU A 11 -8.23 -31.04 13.94
C GLU A 11 -9.41 -30.14 14.35
N ASP A 12 -9.15 -28.89 14.75
CA ASP A 12 -10.21 -27.90 14.97
C ASP A 12 -10.68 -27.23 13.67
N PHE A 13 -10.00 -27.46 12.53
CA PHE A 13 -10.32 -26.90 11.23
C PHE A 13 -10.75 -28.00 10.23
N PRO A 14 -11.81 -27.81 9.43
CA PRO A 14 -12.75 -26.68 9.40
C PRO A 14 -13.94 -26.87 10.36
N PHE A 15 -14.25 -28.11 10.75
CA PHE A 15 -15.54 -28.46 11.37
C PHE A 15 -15.74 -27.86 12.76
N ARG A 16 -14.78 -27.98 13.69
CA ARG A 16 -14.94 -27.36 15.02
C ARG A 16 -14.91 -25.84 14.97
N LEU A 17 -14.23 -25.24 14.00
CA LEU A 17 -14.30 -23.81 13.73
C LEU A 17 -15.73 -23.44 13.33
N ILE A 18 -16.31 -24.17 12.37
CA ILE A 18 -17.69 -23.97 11.92
C ILE A 18 -18.65 -24.13 13.10
N ASP A 19 -18.56 -25.21 13.88
CA ASP A 19 -19.44 -25.45 15.03
C ASP A 19 -19.32 -24.32 16.08
N LYS A 20 -18.10 -23.80 16.32
CA LYS A 20 -17.89 -22.67 17.22
C LYS A 20 -18.47 -21.37 16.69
N ILE A 21 -18.40 -21.15 15.37
CA ILE A 21 -18.98 -19.97 14.74
C ILE A 21 -20.51 -20.08 14.77
N GLU A 22 -21.07 -21.25 14.44
CA GLU A 22 -22.51 -21.55 14.51
C GLU A 22 -23.06 -21.30 15.91
N SER A 23 -22.52 -21.98 16.93
CA SER A 23 -22.95 -21.81 18.32
C SER A 23 -22.88 -20.36 18.79
N ARG A 24 -21.83 -19.63 18.39
CA ARG A 24 -21.63 -18.25 18.83
C ARG A 24 -22.48 -17.24 18.08
N ILE A 25 -22.91 -17.57 16.86
CA ILE A 25 -23.92 -16.82 16.11
C ILE A 25 -25.33 -17.09 16.68
N GLU A 26 -25.63 -18.34 17.06
CA GLU A 26 -26.89 -18.71 17.71
C GLU A 26 -27.09 -18.03 19.07
N ASP A 27 -26.00 -17.77 19.80
CA ASP A 27 -26.01 -17.08 21.10
C ASP A 27 -26.14 -15.54 20.98
N LEU A 28 -26.24 -14.97 19.77
CA LEU A 28 -26.35 -13.52 19.58
C LEU A 28 -27.74 -13.00 19.94
N THR A 29 -27.79 -11.95 20.76
CA THR A 29 -29.02 -11.22 21.05
C THR A 29 -29.42 -10.32 19.87
N PRO A 30 -30.71 -9.93 19.74
CA PRO A 30 -31.16 -9.01 18.69
C PRO A 30 -30.43 -7.66 18.64
N GLU A 31 -29.95 -7.16 19.79
CA GLU A 31 -29.14 -5.94 19.86
C GLU A 31 -27.73 -6.17 19.28
N ASN A 32 -27.10 -7.31 19.58
CA ASN A 32 -25.81 -7.68 19.00
C ASN A 32 -25.93 -7.92 17.48
N ILE A 33 -27.04 -8.49 17.01
CA ILE A 33 -27.32 -8.69 15.58
C ILE A 33 -27.33 -7.35 14.84
N ASN A 34 -27.93 -6.29 15.39
CA ASN A 34 -27.98 -4.97 14.77
C ASN A 34 -26.60 -4.27 14.71
N GLU A 35 -25.73 -4.48 15.69
CA GLU A 35 -24.33 -4.02 15.61
C GLU A 35 -23.50 -4.84 14.62
N ILE A 36 -23.70 -6.15 14.58
CA ILE A 36 -23.00 -7.07 13.67
C ILE A 36 -23.39 -6.80 12.21
N LEU A 37 -24.66 -6.50 11.93
CA LEU A 37 -25.15 -6.10 10.61
C LEU A 37 -24.48 -4.81 10.08
N LYS A 38 -24.04 -3.93 10.97
CA LYS A 38 -23.35 -2.68 10.58
C LYS A 38 -21.87 -2.89 10.26
N GLU A 39 -21.19 -3.75 11.01
CA GLU A 39 -19.72 -3.86 10.97
C GLU A 39 -19.19 -5.13 10.29
N GLY A 40 -20.01 -6.17 10.11
CA GLY A 40 -19.58 -7.48 9.62
C GLY A 40 -19.03 -8.40 10.73
N VAL A 41 -18.84 -9.68 10.39
CA VAL A 41 -18.29 -10.71 11.30
C VAL A 41 -16.86 -11.01 10.91
N ILE A 42 -15.90 -10.69 11.77
CA ILE A 42 -14.48 -11.04 11.56
C ILE A 42 -14.12 -12.29 12.34
N VAL A 43 -13.63 -13.32 11.65
CA VAL A 43 -13.04 -14.53 12.23
C VAL A 43 -11.52 -14.49 12.05
N GLU A 44 -10.86 -14.39 13.20
CA GLU A 44 -9.39 -14.45 13.29
C GLU A 44 -8.92 -15.90 13.33
N LEU A 45 -8.27 -16.33 12.25
CA LEU A 45 -7.66 -17.65 12.16
C LEU A 45 -6.27 -17.61 12.79
N ASN A 46 -6.14 -18.19 13.98
CA ASN A 46 -4.86 -18.35 14.65
C ASN A 46 -4.37 -19.78 14.46
N PHE A 47 -3.39 -20.03 13.59
CA PHE A 47 -2.89 -21.37 13.30
C PHE A 47 -1.61 -21.63 14.10
N MET A 48 -1.58 -22.71 14.88
CA MET A 48 -0.32 -23.25 15.43
C MET A 48 0.28 -24.27 14.44
N ASN A 49 1.61 -24.40 14.44
CA ASN A 49 2.49 -25.17 13.51
C ASN A 49 1.88 -26.38 12.76
N ASP A 50 0.99 -27.16 13.37
CA ASP A 50 0.46 -28.41 12.82
C ASP A 50 -0.79 -28.19 11.92
N ALA A 51 -1.44 -27.03 12.00
CA ALA A 51 -2.70 -26.72 11.31
C ALA A 51 -2.54 -26.17 9.89
N ILE A 52 -1.29 -25.92 9.49
CA ILE A 52 -0.91 -25.26 8.25
C ILE A 52 -1.06 -26.22 7.04
N ASP A 53 -0.90 -27.53 7.24
CA ASP A 53 -1.01 -28.56 6.19
C ASP A 53 -2.46 -28.97 5.86
N SER A 54 -3.47 -28.50 6.61
CA SER A 54 -4.90 -28.80 6.35
C SER A 54 -5.62 -27.74 5.53
N MET A 55 -4.99 -26.62 5.22
CA MET A 55 -5.60 -25.58 4.38
C MET A 55 -5.42 -25.92 2.90
N ASP A 56 -6.31 -26.77 2.41
CA ASP A 56 -6.51 -26.98 0.98
C ASP A 56 -7.78 -26.27 0.49
N LYS A 57 -7.96 -26.31 -0.83
CA LYS A 57 -9.11 -25.69 -1.49
C LYS A 57 -10.44 -26.24 -0.96
N GLU A 58 -10.56 -27.56 -0.84
CA GLU A 58 -11.80 -28.22 -0.41
C GLU A 58 -12.21 -27.78 0.99
N THR A 59 -11.23 -27.65 1.89
CA THR A 59 -11.45 -27.23 3.26
C THR A 59 -11.92 -25.77 3.34
N LEU A 60 -11.36 -24.91 2.50
CA LEU A 60 -11.75 -23.50 2.40
C LEU A 60 -13.15 -23.33 1.76
N ASP A 61 -13.45 -24.09 0.71
CA ASP A 61 -14.77 -24.09 0.05
C ASP A 61 -15.88 -24.56 1.01
N LEU A 62 -15.58 -25.58 1.83
CA LEU A 62 -16.50 -26.10 2.84
C LEU A 62 -16.76 -25.07 3.94
N LEU A 63 -15.71 -24.38 4.41
CA LEU A 63 -15.82 -23.30 5.39
C LEU A 63 -16.73 -22.19 4.85
N GLN A 64 -16.46 -21.68 3.65
CA GLN A 64 -17.28 -20.66 3.00
C GLN A 64 -18.75 -21.11 2.88
N SER A 65 -18.99 -22.31 2.34
CA SER A 65 -20.34 -22.82 2.08
C SER A 65 -21.19 -22.89 3.35
N ARG A 66 -20.58 -23.35 4.46
CA ARG A 66 -21.25 -23.44 5.76
C ARG A 66 -21.52 -22.07 6.36
N LEU A 67 -20.56 -21.16 6.28
CA LEU A 67 -20.73 -19.80 6.79
C LEU A 67 -21.84 -19.05 6.06
N ASN A 68 -21.86 -19.13 4.73
CA ASN A 68 -22.91 -18.53 3.92
C ASN A 68 -24.29 -19.07 4.31
N TYR A 69 -24.40 -20.37 4.63
CA TYR A 69 -25.63 -20.97 5.10
C TYR A 69 -26.09 -20.36 6.44
N VAL A 70 -25.18 -20.27 7.42
CA VAL A 70 -25.47 -19.76 8.77
C VAL A 70 -25.88 -18.29 8.73
N LEU A 71 -25.14 -17.47 7.98
CA LEU A 71 -25.40 -16.03 7.87
C LEU A 71 -26.71 -15.75 7.14
N LYS A 72 -27.01 -16.51 6.07
CA LYS A 72 -28.28 -16.42 5.37
C LYS A 72 -29.46 -16.76 6.27
N TYR A 73 -29.32 -17.77 7.14
CA TYR A 73 -30.35 -18.14 8.10
C TYR A 73 -30.65 -17.02 9.10
N GLN A 74 -29.64 -16.22 9.46
CA GLN A 74 -29.75 -15.08 10.38
C GLN A 74 -29.99 -13.74 9.68
N ASN A 75 -30.21 -13.74 8.36
CA ASN A 75 -30.40 -12.55 7.53
C ASN A 75 -29.25 -11.52 7.64
N LEU A 76 -28.02 -12.01 7.79
CA LEU A 76 -26.79 -11.21 7.88
C LEU A 76 -26.11 -11.12 6.50
N GLU A 77 -25.62 -9.92 6.15
CA GLU A 77 -24.79 -9.69 4.95
C GLU A 77 -23.31 -9.70 5.32
N LEU A 78 -22.50 -10.42 4.54
CA LEU A 78 -21.09 -10.64 4.83
C LEU A 78 -20.24 -9.58 4.13
N LYS A 79 -19.50 -8.77 4.90
CA LYS A 79 -18.60 -7.75 4.35
C LYS A 79 -17.15 -8.22 4.31
N HIS A 80 -16.60 -8.73 5.42
CA HIS A 80 -15.26 -9.34 5.48
C HIS A 80 -15.23 -10.36 6.62
N PHE A 81 -14.69 -11.55 6.38
CA PHE A 81 -14.79 -12.68 7.30
C PHE A 81 -13.46 -13.25 7.79
N LEU A 82 -12.41 -13.19 6.98
CA LEU A 82 -11.15 -13.86 7.29
C LEU A 82 -10.06 -12.86 7.64
N GLU A 83 -9.53 -12.98 8.86
CA GLU A 83 -8.34 -12.29 9.33
C GLU A 83 -7.29 -13.32 9.76
N PHE A 84 -6.05 -13.12 9.31
CA PHE A 84 -4.90 -13.86 9.82
C PHE A 84 -4.14 -12.93 10.75
N ASP A 85 -3.95 -13.36 12.00
CA ASP A 85 -3.15 -12.58 12.93
C ASP A 85 -1.67 -12.56 12.50
N ILE A 86 -0.95 -11.51 12.89
CA ILE A 86 0.45 -11.29 12.47
C ILE A 86 1.38 -12.43 12.90
N ASN A 87 1.17 -13.02 14.09
CA ASN A 87 1.98 -14.14 14.58
C ASN A 87 1.69 -15.43 13.80
N SER A 88 0.45 -15.60 13.36
CA SER A 88 0.05 -16.71 12.50
C SER A 88 0.66 -16.58 11.10
N LEU A 89 0.64 -15.37 10.52
CA LEU A 89 1.28 -15.10 9.24
C LEU A 89 2.77 -15.47 9.25
N GLN A 90 3.51 -15.12 10.30
CA GLN A 90 4.94 -15.45 10.42
C GLN A 90 5.26 -16.94 10.39
N GLN A 91 4.29 -17.80 10.71
CA GLN A 91 4.44 -19.25 10.70
C GLN A 91 4.06 -19.87 9.36
N LEU A 92 3.37 -19.14 8.48
CA LEU A 92 2.96 -19.65 7.18
C LEU A 92 4.16 -19.78 6.24
N SER A 93 4.16 -20.82 5.41
CA SER A 93 5.06 -20.86 4.26
C SER A 93 4.43 -20.12 3.06
N PRO A 94 5.24 -19.59 2.13
CA PRO A 94 4.74 -18.99 0.88
C PRO A 94 3.80 -19.91 0.10
N LYS A 95 3.98 -21.23 0.19
CA LYS A 95 3.11 -22.23 -0.45
C LYS A 95 1.67 -22.15 0.07
N ILE A 96 1.47 -22.04 1.39
CA ILE A 96 0.12 -21.94 1.97
C ILE A 96 -0.52 -20.61 1.60
N VAL A 97 0.22 -19.51 1.69
CA VAL A 97 -0.29 -18.19 1.32
C VAL A 97 -0.76 -18.18 -0.14
N LYS A 98 0.01 -18.80 -1.05
CA LYS A 98 -0.41 -18.96 -2.44
C LYS A 98 -1.67 -19.83 -2.58
N SER A 99 -1.80 -20.93 -1.84
CA SER A 99 -3.03 -21.74 -1.86
C SER A 99 -4.27 -20.94 -1.42
N VAL A 100 -4.13 -20.09 -0.40
CA VAL A 100 -5.20 -19.18 0.06
C VAL A 100 -5.57 -18.19 -1.06
N LEU A 101 -4.56 -17.50 -1.60
CA LEU A 101 -4.75 -16.49 -2.63
C LEU A 101 -5.20 -17.07 -3.99
N GLN A 102 -4.97 -18.36 -4.24
CA GLN A 102 -5.41 -19.03 -5.45
C GLN A 102 -6.92 -19.21 -5.52
N ASN A 103 -7.62 -19.23 -4.39
CA ASN A 103 -9.07 -19.44 -4.34
C ASN A 103 -9.81 -18.08 -4.36
N PRO A 104 -10.51 -17.71 -5.44
CA PRO A 104 -11.21 -16.43 -5.55
C PRO A 104 -12.25 -16.24 -4.44
N ASP A 105 -12.98 -17.29 -4.11
CA ASP A 105 -13.99 -17.28 -3.06
C ASP A 105 -13.41 -16.92 -1.69
N VAL A 106 -12.21 -17.38 -1.40
CA VAL A 106 -11.50 -17.06 -0.15
C VAL A 106 -10.98 -15.64 -0.17
N VAL A 107 -10.47 -15.19 -1.32
CA VAL A 107 -9.96 -13.83 -1.51
C VAL A 107 -11.07 -12.79 -1.28
N GLU A 108 -12.29 -13.06 -1.74
CA GLU A 108 -13.46 -12.20 -1.50
C GLU A 108 -13.80 -12.09 0.00
N LEU A 109 -13.57 -13.14 0.78
CA LEU A 109 -13.84 -13.16 2.22
C LEU A 109 -12.76 -12.48 3.07
N LEU A 110 -11.57 -12.23 2.52
CA LEU A 110 -10.51 -11.54 3.25
C LEU A 110 -10.90 -10.09 3.51
N SER A 111 -10.53 -9.60 4.70
CA SER A 111 -10.49 -8.15 4.90
C SER A 111 -9.45 -7.51 3.99
N ASP A 112 -9.63 -6.23 3.68
CA ASP A 112 -8.67 -5.47 2.88
C ASP A 112 -7.26 -5.48 3.50
N ASP A 113 -7.17 -5.35 4.82
CA ASP A 113 -5.89 -5.34 5.53
C ASP A 113 -5.23 -6.71 5.54
N CYS A 114 -6.02 -7.79 5.66
CA CYS A 114 -5.50 -9.14 5.58
C CYS A 114 -5.01 -9.46 4.17
N LEU A 115 -5.79 -9.11 3.14
CA LEU A 115 -5.37 -9.27 1.76
C LEU A 115 -4.05 -8.54 1.52
N LYS A 116 -3.95 -7.26 1.87
CA LYS A 116 -2.71 -6.47 1.73
C LYS A 116 -1.51 -7.17 2.38
N LYS A 117 -1.66 -7.66 3.62
CA LYS A 117 -0.59 -8.38 4.35
C LYS A 117 -0.17 -9.67 3.64
N LEU A 118 -1.13 -10.46 3.14
CA LEU A 118 -0.84 -11.69 2.40
C LEU A 118 -0.13 -11.37 1.07
N LEU A 119 -0.56 -10.34 0.34
CA LEU A 119 0.08 -9.93 -0.91
C LEU A 119 1.54 -9.51 -0.71
N THR A 120 1.85 -8.87 0.41
CA THR A 120 3.21 -8.44 0.76
C THR A 120 4.00 -9.48 1.57
N PHE A 121 3.53 -10.73 1.66
CA PHE A 121 4.12 -11.73 2.53
C PHE A 121 5.55 -12.14 2.14
N SER A 122 5.78 -12.34 0.84
CA SER A 122 7.10 -12.66 0.29
C SER A 122 7.17 -12.25 -1.19
N GLU A 123 8.38 -12.18 -1.74
CA GLU A 123 8.58 -11.91 -3.18
C GLU A 123 7.84 -12.93 -4.05
N GLU A 124 7.95 -14.22 -3.69
CA GLU A 124 7.30 -15.33 -4.39
C GLU A 124 5.77 -15.21 -4.39
N VAL A 125 5.18 -14.75 -3.27
CA VAL A 125 3.74 -14.52 -3.18
C VAL A 125 3.32 -13.31 -4.02
N ALA A 126 4.08 -12.22 -3.97
CA ALA A 126 3.79 -11.02 -4.76
C ALA A 126 3.90 -11.29 -6.27
N GLU A 127 4.89 -12.09 -6.70
CA GLU A 127 5.01 -12.61 -8.07
C GLU A 127 3.80 -13.40 -8.51
N PHE A 128 3.37 -14.35 -7.67
CA PHE A 128 2.18 -15.15 -7.94
C PHE A 128 0.93 -14.27 -8.05
N ALA A 129 0.76 -13.32 -7.13
CA ALA A 129 -0.46 -12.54 -7.00
C ALA A 129 -0.73 -11.63 -8.18
N ILE A 130 0.30 -10.96 -8.74
CA ILE A 130 0.16 -10.10 -9.93
C ILE A 130 -0.32 -10.89 -11.15
N GLN A 131 -0.06 -12.21 -11.20
CA GLN A 131 -0.51 -13.07 -12.29
C GLN A 131 -1.96 -13.54 -12.14
N GLN A 132 -2.58 -13.34 -10.97
CA GLN A 132 -3.94 -13.80 -10.70
C GLN A 132 -4.97 -12.70 -10.98
N LYS A 133 -5.84 -12.94 -11.97
CA LYS A 133 -6.85 -11.98 -12.39
C LYS A 133 -7.81 -11.58 -11.27
N HIS A 134 -8.32 -12.55 -10.50
CA HIS A 134 -9.29 -12.30 -9.43
C HIS A 134 -8.71 -11.47 -8.28
N ILE A 135 -7.41 -11.64 -7.99
CA ILE A 135 -6.72 -10.81 -6.99
C ILE A 135 -6.64 -9.36 -7.48
N GLY A 136 -6.29 -9.16 -8.74
CA GLY A 136 -6.27 -7.83 -9.34
C GLY A 136 -7.64 -7.15 -9.34
N GLU A 137 -8.70 -7.88 -9.69
CA GLU A 137 -10.08 -7.41 -9.63
C GLU A 137 -10.47 -7.02 -8.20
N ARG A 138 -10.16 -7.87 -7.20
CA ARG A 138 -10.44 -7.60 -5.78
C ARG A 138 -9.64 -6.41 -5.24
N LEU A 139 -8.37 -6.31 -5.60
CA LEU A 139 -7.49 -5.23 -5.17
C LEU A 139 -7.94 -3.88 -5.74
N ASN A 140 -8.43 -3.85 -6.98
CA ASN A 140 -8.95 -2.63 -7.60
C ASN A 140 -10.27 -2.11 -6.97
N GLN A 141 -10.93 -2.93 -6.17
CA GLN A 141 -12.08 -2.52 -5.36
C GLN A 141 -11.64 -1.95 -4.00
N ILE A 142 -10.38 -2.16 -3.60
CA ILE A 142 -9.81 -1.59 -2.38
C ILE A 142 -9.45 -0.14 -2.64
N ASN A 143 -9.83 0.73 -1.71
CA ASN A 143 -9.52 2.15 -1.69
C ASN A 143 -10.09 2.91 -2.90
N THR A 144 -11.22 3.59 -2.69
CA THR A 144 -11.91 4.37 -3.71
C THR A 144 -11.28 5.74 -3.98
N ASN A 145 -10.31 6.18 -3.16
CA ASN A 145 -9.62 7.44 -3.41
C ASN A 145 -8.41 7.19 -4.33
N PRO A 146 -8.43 7.67 -5.60
CA PRO A 146 -7.35 7.42 -6.56
C PRO A 146 -6.01 8.05 -6.16
N ASN A 147 -6.04 9.07 -5.29
CA ASN A 147 -4.85 9.75 -4.79
C ASN A 147 -4.20 9.02 -3.62
N GLN A 148 -4.96 8.21 -2.88
CA GLN A 148 -4.49 7.56 -1.66
C GLN A 148 -3.78 6.25 -2.00
N GLN A 149 -2.70 5.96 -1.28
CA GLN A 149 -1.96 4.72 -1.38
C GLN A 149 -2.79 3.54 -0.84
N THR A 150 -2.70 2.38 -1.49
CA THR A 150 -3.44 1.19 -1.06
C THR A 150 -2.74 0.47 0.08
N PHE A 151 -1.40 0.45 0.06
CA PHE A 151 -0.56 -0.21 1.07
C PHE A 151 0.13 0.82 1.97
N PRO A 152 0.32 0.55 3.29
CA PRO A 152 0.88 1.52 4.24
C PRO A 152 2.24 2.12 3.88
N SER A 153 3.08 1.40 3.13
CA SER A 153 4.44 1.86 2.76
C SER A 153 4.61 2.06 1.25
N SER A 154 3.49 2.27 0.52
CA SER A 154 3.47 2.39 -0.95
C SER A 154 3.39 3.82 -1.49
N CYS A 155 3.63 4.85 -0.66
CA CYS A 155 3.56 6.26 -1.08
C CYS A 155 4.35 6.56 -2.35
N ALA A 156 5.57 6.04 -2.46
CA ALA A 156 6.40 6.21 -3.65
C ALA A 156 5.77 5.57 -4.88
N ALA A 157 5.18 4.37 -4.75
CA ALA A 157 4.54 3.68 -5.86
C ALA A 157 3.29 4.42 -6.36
N ARG A 158 2.47 4.91 -5.43
CA ARG A 158 1.29 5.72 -5.74
C ARG A 158 1.66 7.05 -6.38
N ALA A 159 2.68 7.75 -5.85
CA ALA A 159 3.16 9.01 -6.44
C ALA A 159 3.69 8.80 -7.87
N ILE A 160 4.46 7.73 -8.10
CA ILE A 160 4.92 7.34 -9.44
C ILE A 160 3.73 7.05 -10.36
N LEU A 161 2.72 6.31 -9.88
CA LEU A 161 1.53 5.99 -10.66
C LEU A 161 0.78 7.26 -11.12
N LEU A 162 0.58 8.21 -10.21
CA LEU A 162 -0.04 9.50 -10.51
C LEU A 162 0.79 10.29 -11.53
N MET A 163 2.11 10.30 -11.38
CA MET A 163 3.01 10.93 -12.35
C MET A 163 2.92 10.27 -13.73
N MET A 164 2.92 8.93 -13.80
CA MET A 164 2.78 8.21 -15.07
C MET A 164 1.44 8.54 -15.76
N TYR A 165 0.36 8.65 -14.99
CA TYR A 165 -0.95 9.04 -15.50
C TYR A 165 -0.94 10.48 -16.04
N HIS A 166 -0.39 11.43 -15.29
CA HIS A 166 -0.35 12.84 -15.68
C HIS A 166 0.65 13.20 -16.77
N THR A 167 1.53 12.26 -17.13
CA THR A 167 2.50 12.39 -18.23
C THR A 167 2.14 11.47 -19.41
N ASP A 168 0.88 11.01 -19.48
CA ASP A 168 0.32 10.15 -20.54
C ASP A 168 1.10 8.84 -20.80
N HIS A 169 1.88 8.37 -19.83
CA HIS A 169 2.56 7.06 -19.92
C HIS A 169 1.57 5.90 -19.70
N ILE A 170 0.47 6.17 -19.00
CA ILE A 170 -0.65 5.25 -18.79
C ILE A 170 -1.97 6.02 -18.89
N ASN A 171 -3.05 5.31 -19.18
CA ASN A 171 -4.39 5.90 -19.19
C ASN A 171 -5.12 5.75 -17.83
N GLU A 172 -6.27 6.40 -17.69
CA GLU A 172 -7.08 6.38 -16.46
C GLU A 172 -7.44 4.96 -15.99
N LYS A 173 -7.73 4.04 -16.92
CA LYS A 173 -8.10 2.64 -16.58
C LYS A 173 -6.93 1.84 -16.01
N GLU A 174 -5.71 2.30 -16.22
CA GLU A 174 -4.50 1.68 -15.69
C GLU A 174 -4.11 2.28 -14.33
N CYS A 175 -4.67 3.43 -13.93
CA CYS A 175 -4.42 4.09 -12.65
C CYS A 175 -5.17 3.37 -11.50
N THR A 176 -4.73 2.16 -11.18
CA THR A 176 -5.44 1.23 -10.30
C THR A 176 -4.58 0.76 -9.13
N PRO A 177 -5.18 0.32 -8.01
CA PRO A 177 -4.47 -0.36 -6.91
C PRO A 177 -3.59 -1.55 -7.35
N LEU A 178 -4.01 -2.33 -8.36
CA LEU A 178 -3.16 -3.38 -8.94
C LEU A 178 -1.90 -2.80 -9.57
N LYS A 179 -2.04 -1.71 -10.35
CA LYS A 179 -0.88 -1.07 -10.97
C LYS A 179 0.05 -0.45 -9.94
N GLU A 180 -0.49 0.14 -8.88
CA GLU A 180 0.29 0.56 -7.72
C GLU A 180 1.06 -0.63 -7.13
N PHE A 181 0.43 -1.79 -6.94
CA PHE A 181 1.09 -2.97 -6.39
C PHE A 181 2.22 -3.50 -7.28
N GLU A 182 2.05 -3.48 -8.61
CA GLU A 182 3.11 -3.81 -9.57
C GLU A 182 4.33 -2.90 -9.40
N ILE A 183 4.11 -1.59 -9.31
CA ILE A 183 5.17 -0.60 -9.09
C ILE A 183 5.80 -0.84 -7.71
N TYR A 184 4.97 -0.99 -6.68
CA TYR A 184 5.41 -1.12 -5.30
C TYR A 184 6.33 -2.30 -5.09
N LYS A 185 5.94 -3.47 -5.60
CA LYS A 185 6.78 -4.67 -5.62
C LYS A 185 8.15 -4.42 -6.26
N SER A 186 8.18 -3.67 -7.36
CA SER A 186 9.43 -3.43 -8.09
C SER A 186 10.41 -2.50 -7.37
N ILE A 187 9.93 -1.70 -6.41
CA ILE A 187 10.74 -0.67 -5.74
C ILE A 187 10.96 -0.90 -4.26
N TRP A 188 10.26 -1.82 -3.58
CA TRP A 188 10.42 -1.99 -2.14
C TRP A 188 11.81 -2.52 -1.74
N THR A 189 12.22 -2.27 -0.50
CA THR A 189 13.46 -2.83 0.07
C THR A 189 13.29 -4.32 0.37
N THR A 190 12.17 -4.64 1.03
CA THR A 190 11.68 -6.00 1.34
C THR A 190 10.18 -6.04 1.03
N PRO A 191 9.57 -7.21 0.86
CA PRO A 191 8.12 -7.34 0.68
C PRO A 191 7.34 -6.52 1.71
N GLY A 192 6.49 -5.60 1.24
CA GLY A 192 5.68 -4.69 2.09
C GLY A 192 6.47 -3.60 2.85
N GLY A 193 7.77 -3.49 2.61
CA GLY A 193 8.63 -2.46 3.19
C GLY A 193 8.57 -1.13 2.45
N VAL A 194 9.34 -0.15 2.94
CA VAL A 194 9.52 1.14 2.25
C VAL A 194 10.28 0.98 0.93
N ALA A 195 10.14 1.97 0.04
CA ALA A 195 10.85 2.01 -1.23
C ALA A 195 12.37 2.07 -1.01
N ASP A 196 13.10 1.25 -1.77
CA ASP A 196 14.54 1.32 -1.94
C ASP A 196 14.86 2.44 -2.95
N PRO A 197 15.63 3.48 -2.56
CA PRO A 197 15.98 4.59 -3.46
C PRO A 197 16.67 4.14 -4.75
N ALA A 198 17.52 3.11 -4.70
CA ALA A 198 18.23 2.60 -5.86
C ALA A 198 17.29 1.86 -6.82
N LYS A 199 16.34 1.07 -6.31
CA LYS A 199 15.31 0.42 -7.13
C LYS A 199 14.34 1.44 -7.70
N LEU A 200 13.95 2.47 -6.93
CA LEU A 200 13.12 3.57 -7.40
C LEU A 200 13.76 4.27 -8.60
N MET A 201 15.04 4.68 -8.49
CA MET A 201 15.75 5.27 -9.62
C MET A 201 15.82 4.35 -10.83
N SER A 202 16.10 3.06 -10.60
CA SER A 202 16.17 2.07 -11.67
C SER A 202 14.82 1.88 -12.35
N PHE A 203 13.71 1.93 -11.60
CA PHE A 203 12.37 1.89 -12.13
C PHE A 203 12.09 3.10 -13.03
N LEU A 204 12.42 4.31 -12.57
CA LEU A 204 12.23 5.54 -13.36
C LEU A 204 12.99 5.47 -14.69
N GLU A 205 14.25 5.03 -14.65
CA GLU A 205 15.09 4.87 -15.84
C GLU A 205 14.56 3.80 -16.80
N ASN A 206 14.19 2.63 -16.28
CA ASN A 206 13.74 1.50 -17.11
C ASN A 206 12.40 1.77 -17.80
N ASN A 207 11.55 2.59 -17.19
CA ASN A 207 10.28 3.01 -17.77
C ASN A 207 10.41 4.24 -18.68
N LYS A 208 11.64 4.68 -18.98
CA LYS A 208 11.94 5.82 -19.87
C LYS A 208 11.25 7.12 -19.44
N LEU A 209 11.04 7.28 -18.14
CA LEU A 209 10.49 8.49 -17.59
C LEU A 209 11.58 9.57 -17.68
N ASN A 210 11.30 10.66 -18.39
CA ASN A 210 12.27 11.74 -18.61
C ASN A 210 12.48 12.52 -17.32
N VAL A 211 13.43 12.05 -16.52
CA VAL A 211 13.68 12.58 -15.18
C VAL A 211 14.78 13.62 -15.21
N ILE A 212 14.48 14.82 -14.72
CA ILE A 212 15.48 15.81 -14.32
C ILE A 212 15.50 15.82 -12.79
N SER A 213 16.65 15.53 -12.18
CA SER A 213 16.78 15.70 -10.73
C SER A 213 17.18 17.12 -10.42
N ILE A 214 16.42 17.78 -9.57
CA ILE A 214 16.72 19.13 -9.10
C ILE A 214 17.23 19.01 -7.67
N VAL A 215 18.38 19.63 -7.37
CA VAL A 215 18.93 19.77 -6.03
C VAL A 215 18.88 21.23 -5.58
N LEU A 216 18.10 21.53 -4.54
CA LEU A 216 18.10 22.82 -3.85
C LEU A 216 19.17 22.80 -2.75
N GLU A 217 20.30 23.46 -3.01
CA GLU A 217 21.51 23.34 -2.18
C GLU A 217 21.35 23.94 -0.78
N ASP A 218 20.58 25.02 -0.65
CA ASP A 218 20.20 25.65 0.62
C ASP A 218 19.45 24.67 1.53
N ARG A 219 18.49 23.94 0.98
CA ARG A 219 17.70 22.93 1.69
C ARG A 219 18.52 21.69 1.99
N ALA A 220 19.25 21.18 1.01
CA ALA A 220 20.14 20.04 1.20
C ALA A 220 21.19 20.30 2.30
N ALA A 221 21.77 21.51 2.36
CA ALA A 221 22.72 21.86 3.41
C ALA A 221 22.08 21.91 4.80
N GLN A 222 20.83 22.40 4.92
CA GLN A 222 20.08 22.36 6.18
C GLN A 222 19.79 20.92 6.61
N THR A 223 19.31 20.10 5.68
CA THR A 223 19.02 18.68 5.91
C THR A 223 20.28 17.92 6.37
N LEU A 224 21.42 18.14 5.70
CA LEU A 224 22.68 17.47 6.01
C LEU A 224 23.33 17.98 7.31
N LYS A 225 23.21 19.28 7.63
CA LYS A 225 23.72 19.83 8.90
C LYS A 225 22.93 19.35 10.11
N ASN A 226 21.62 19.13 9.94
CA ASN A 226 20.75 18.65 11.01
C ASN A 226 20.75 17.11 11.16
N ALA A 227 21.53 16.39 10.34
CA ALA A 227 21.64 14.93 10.36
C ALA A 227 22.26 14.37 11.65
N GLU A 228 23.02 15.17 12.41
CA GLU A 228 23.48 14.77 13.75
C GLU A 228 22.33 14.67 14.77
N GLY A 229 21.10 15.11 14.43
CA GLY A 229 19.91 15.04 15.27
C GLY A 229 18.63 14.48 14.63
N LYS A 230 18.61 14.19 13.31
CA LYS A 230 17.45 13.57 12.62
C LYS A 230 17.87 12.52 11.57
N ASP A 231 17.07 11.45 11.54
CA ASP A 231 16.87 10.40 10.53
C ASP A 231 17.99 10.12 9.49
N PRO A 232 18.89 9.16 9.78
CA PRO A 232 19.95 8.70 8.87
C PRO A 232 19.45 8.18 7.51
N GLY A 233 18.22 7.67 7.41
CA GLY A 233 17.67 7.13 6.17
C GLY A 233 17.50 8.19 5.09
N LEU A 234 17.18 9.41 5.53
CA LEU A 234 16.92 10.56 4.68
C LEU A 234 18.21 11.08 4.00
N VAL A 235 19.35 11.06 4.72
CA VAL A 235 20.67 11.42 4.16
C VAL A 235 21.15 10.40 3.13
N ALA A 236 20.93 9.11 3.40
CA ALA A 236 21.31 8.05 2.47
C ALA A 236 20.53 8.14 1.16
N ALA A 237 19.22 8.39 1.23
CA ALA A 237 18.37 8.60 0.06
C ALA A 237 18.84 9.80 -0.76
N TYR A 238 19.10 10.94 -0.12
CA TYR A 238 19.67 12.13 -0.77
C TYR A 238 20.96 11.83 -1.55
N GLY A 239 21.93 11.16 -0.92
CA GLY A 239 23.20 10.81 -1.55
C GLY A 239 23.00 9.89 -2.76
N MET A 240 22.09 8.90 -2.66
CA MET A 240 21.78 8.00 -3.78
C MET A 240 21.16 8.74 -4.95
N PHE A 241 20.16 9.59 -4.72
CA PHE A 241 19.48 10.30 -5.79
C PHE A 241 20.39 11.32 -6.49
N LYS A 242 21.21 12.04 -5.72
CA LYS A 242 22.21 12.95 -6.28
C LYS A 242 23.22 12.22 -7.17
N ASN A 243 23.73 11.07 -6.72
CA ASN A 243 24.80 10.36 -7.42
C ASN A 243 24.32 9.54 -8.62
N ARG A 244 23.06 9.07 -8.63
CA ARG A 244 22.50 8.28 -9.73
C ARG A 244 21.79 9.12 -10.79
N SER A 245 21.48 10.39 -10.52
CA SER A 245 20.83 11.23 -11.51
C SER A 245 21.74 11.52 -12.71
N LYS A 246 21.28 11.13 -13.90
CA LYS A 246 21.98 11.44 -15.16
C LYS A 246 21.85 12.92 -15.53
N ASN A 247 20.71 13.54 -15.19
CA ASN A 247 20.37 14.93 -15.50
C ASN A 247 20.15 15.71 -14.20
N LEU A 248 21.24 15.96 -13.48
CA LEU A 248 21.23 16.71 -12.22
C LEU A 248 21.34 18.21 -12.47
N GLN A 249 20.40 18.99 -11.95
CA GLN A 249 20.50 20.44 -11.87
C GLN A 249 20.63 20.87 -10.41
N SER A 250 21.73 21.54 -10.08
CA SER A 250 21.91 22.19 -8.77
C SER A 250 21.40 23.62 -8.82
N ILE A 251 20.54 23.97 -7.86
CA ILE A 251 19.99 25.31 -7.69
C ILE A 251 20.43 25.82 -6.30
N PRO A 252 21.21 26.91 -6.23
CA PRO A 252 21.77 27.37 -4.96
C PRO A 252 20.75 27.79 -3.89
N ASN A 253 19.57 28.23 -4.30
CA ASN A 253 18.50 28.69 -3.41
C ASN A 253 17.13 28.35 -4.01
N SER A 254 16.24 27.79 -3.20
CA SER A 254 14.84 27.50 -3.55
C SER A 254 14.07 28.66 -4.20
N GLU A 255 14.38 29.92 -3.84
CA GLU A 255 13.80 31.13 -4.46
C GLU A 255 14.15 31.31 -5.95
N LYS A 256 15.26 30.71 -6.39
CA LYS A 256 15.73 30.81 -7.79
C LYS A 256 15.16 29.72 -8.68
N TYR A 257 14.48 28.72 -8.09
CA TYR A 257 13.88 27.66 -8.87
C TYR A 257 12.49 28.08 -9.35
N VAL A 258 12.30 28.04 -10.67
CA VAL A 258 11.00 28.19 -11.30
C VAL A 258 10.54 26.81 -11.73
N PHE A 259 9.51 26.30 -11.07
CA PHE A 259 8.86 25.06 -11.46
C PHE A 259 8.14 25.28 -12.79
N PRO A 260 8.45 24.53 -13.87
CA PRO A 260 7.85 24.79 -15.18
C PRO A 260 6.35 24.57 -15.18
N ASN A 261 5.62 25.34 -16.00
CA ASN A 261 4.18 25.19 -16.17
C ASN A 261 3.85 23.85 -16.83
N ASN A 262 2.70 23.27 -16.50
CA ASN A 262 2.25 21.96 -16.96
C ASN A 262 3.29 20.84 -16.81
N SER A 263 4.06 20.88 -15.73
CA SER A 263 5.07 19.88 -15.40
C SER A 263 4.64 19.11 -14.17
N THR A 264 5.20 17.92 -14.01
CA THR A 264 4.99 17.11 -12.82
C THR A 264 6.31 16.88 -12.09
N ALA A 265 6.22 16.61 -10.80
CA ALA A 265 7.37 16.19 -10.03
C ALA A 265 7.02 15.18 -8.94
N LEU A 266 8.01 14.37 -8.58
CA LEU A 266 8.04 13.62 -7.35
C LEU A 266 8.95 14.38 -6.38
N VAL A 267 8.40 14.81 -5.25
CA VAL A 267 9.12 15.59 -4.24
C VAL A 267 9.22 14.77 -2.97
N MET A 268 10.41 14.74 -2.38
CA MET A 268 10.61 14.05 -1.11
C MET A 268 10.49 15.03 0.04
N VAL A 269 9.52 14.77 0.92
CA VAL A 269 9.18 15.59 2.06
C VAL A 269 9.57 14.90 3.36
N SER A 270 9.87 15.68 4.40
CA SER A 270 10.03 15.12 5.74
C SER A 270 8.65 14.80 6.33
N SER A 271 8.43 13.55 6.74
CA SER A 271 7.26 13.19 7.53
C SER A 271 7.64 13.12 9.01
N LYS A 272 6.75 13.62 9.88
CA LYS A 272 6.89 13.44 11.35
C LYS A 272 6.60 12.00 11.76
N ASP A 273 5.82 11.28 10.95
CA ASP A 273 5.24 9.99 11.29
C ASP A 273 6.00 8.81 10.68
N MET A 274 6.85 9.04 9.67
CA MET A 274 7.70 8.02 9.08
C MET A 274 9.17 8.47 8.94
N PRO A 275 10.12 7.78 9.61
CA PRO A 275 11.52 7.91 9.28
C PRO A 275 11.80 7.27 7.91
N GLY A 276 12.57 7.95 7.05
CA GLY A 276 12.98 7.53 5.72
C GLY A 276 12.63 8.52 4.60
N GLY A 277 11.86 9.57 4.91
CA GLY A 277 11.31 10.50 3.91
C GLY A 277 10.01 9.98 3.30
N HIS A 278 9.13 10.90 2.90
CA HIS A 278 7.84 10.61 2.27
C HIS A 278 7.83 11.19 0.86
N LEU A 279 7.26 10.49 -0.11
CA LEU A 279 7.24 10.95 -1.50
C LEU A 279 5.83 11.44 -1.86
N VAL A 280 5.75 12.70 -2.28
CA VAL A 280 4.50 13.33 -2.74
C VAL A 280 4.55 13.58 -4.25
N PHE A 281 3.37 13.64 -4.86
CA PHE A 281 3.21 13.99 -6.27
C PHE A 281 2.86 15.48 -6.39
N CYS A 282 3.55 16.20 -7.25
CA CYS A 282 3.30 17.60 -7.56
C CYS A 282 2.98 17.77 -9.03
N ARG A 283 2.05 18.68 -9.35
CA ARG A 283 1.81 19.15 -10.73
C ARG A 283 1.59 20.66 -10.76
N SER A 284 2.04 21.30 -11.82
CA SER A 284 1.74 22.71 -12.09
C SER A 284 0.65 22.87 -13.15
N ASN A 285 -0.12 23.95 -13.07
CA ASN A 285 -1.02 24.38 -14.15
C ASN A 285 -0.37 25.48 -15.03
N ASP A 286 -1.12 25.99 -16.00
CA ASP A 286 -0.69 27.07 -16.91
C ASP A 286 -0.32 28.38 -16.18
N ASP A 287 -0.94 28.62 -15.03
CA ASP A 287 -0.72 29.82 -14.21
C ASP A 287 0.47 29.67 -13.23
N GLY A 288 1.09 28.49 -13.19
CA GLY A 288 2.23 28.17 -12.31
C GLY A 288 1.83 27.83 -10.87
N GLU A 289 0.54 27.67 -10.57
CA GLU A 289 0.08 27.13 -9.30
C GLU A 289 0.42 25.65 -9.20
N ILE A 290 0.79 25.20 -8.00
CA ILE A 290 1.22 23.82 -7.76
C ILE A 290 0.15 23.09 -6.95
N THR A 291 -0.41 22.02 -7.51
CA THR A 291 -1.17 21.03 -6.74
C THR A 291 -0.22 19.96 -6.23
N VAL A 292 -0.23 19.73 -4.93
CA VAL A 292 0.49 18.66 -4.24
C VAL A 292 -0.50 17.64 -3.73
N VAL A 293 -0.28 16.39 -4.08
CA VAL A 293 -1.05 15.24 -3.64
C VAL A 293 -0.20 14.42 -2.69
N ASP A 294 -0.69 14.25 -1.47
CA ASP A 294 -0.08 13.39 -0.46
C ASP A 294 -0.69 11.98 -0.56
N PRO A 295 0.07 10.96 -0.99
CA PRO A 295 -0.47 9.61 -1.11
C PRO A 295 -0.91 8.98 0.22
N SER A 296 -0.40 9.42 1.37
CA SER A 296 -0.75 8.83 2.66
C SER A 296 -2.21 9.12 3.06
N SER A 297 -2.64 10.37 2.89
CA SER A 297 -4.00 10.84 3.17
C SER A 297 -4.91 10.84 1.94
N GLY A 298 -4.33 10.92 0.75
CA GLY A 298 -5.03 11.16 -0.51
C GLY A 298 -5.50 12.61 -0.67
N GLU A 299 -5.10 13.52 0.22
CA GLU A 299 -5.44 14.93 0.15
C GLU A 299 -4.64 15.63 -0.95
N ALA A 300 -5.30 16.63 -1.58
CA ALA A 300 -4.70 17.47 -2.59
C ALA A 300 -4.77 18.94 -2.15
N ASN A 301 -3.61 19.59 -2.03
CA ASN A 301 -3.49 20.98 -1.63
C ASN A 301 -2.90 21.81 -2.78
N THR A 302 -3.45 23.00 -3.03
CA THR A 302 -2.96 23.90 -4.08
C THR A 302 -2.23 25.08 -3.47
N HIS A 303 -1.05 25.36 -3.99
CA HIS A 303 -0.14 26.43 -3.59
C HIS A 303 0.06 27.41 -4.73
N LYS A 304 0.29 28.68 -4.41
CA LYS A 304 0.47 29.73 -5.42
C LYS A 304 1.63 29.46 -6.37
N ASN A 305 2.69 28.83 -5.86
CA ASN A 305 3.86 28.42 -6.62
C ASN A 305 4.69 27.41 -5.82
N PHE A 306 5.70 26.83 -6.45
CA PHE A 306 6.56 25.84 -5.81
C PHE A 306 7.32 26.40 -4.60
N HIS A 307 7.73 27.66 -4.65
CA HIS A 307 8.42 28.28 -3.52
C HIS A 307 7.51 28.41 -2.28
N ASP A 308 6.23 28.72 -2.46
CA ASP A 308 5.23 28.76 -1.38
C ASP A 308 5.00 27.37 -0.76
N PHE A 309 4.93 26.33 -1.60
CA PHE A 309 4.92 24.94 -1.12
C PHE A 309 6.17 24.61 -0.28
N MET A 310 7.36 24.95 -0.78
CA MET A 310 8.65 24.68 -0.10
C MET A 310 8.88 25.53 1.17
N LYS A 311 8.13 26.61 1.41
CA LYS A 311 8.22 27.38 2.67
C LYS A 311 7.63 26.65 3.85
N ASN A 312 6.56 25.91 3.60
CA ASN A 312 5.75 25.28 4.64
C ASN A 312 6.20 23.85 4.95
N ASN A 313 7.20 23.33 4.24
CA ASN A 313 7.68 21.96 4.37
C ASN A 313 9.21 21.92 4.53
N ASP A 314 9.69 21.11 5.48
CA ASP A 314 11.11 20.84 5.72
C ASP A 314 11.63 19.78 4.73
N ASP A 315 11.50 20.06 3.44
CA ASP A 315 11.71 19.06 2.39
C ASP A 315 13.17 18.81 2.07
N LEU A 316 13.42 17.58 1.60
CA LEU A 316 14.69 17.26 0.97
C LEU A 316 14.78 18.04 -0.34
N GLY A 317 15.89 18.74 -0.52
CA GLY A 317 16.12 19.52 -1.73
C GLY A 317 16.22 18.69 -3.02
N VAL A 318 15.94 17.38 -3.03
CA VAL A 318 15.93 16.55 -4.25
C VAL A 318 14.50 16.28 -4.70
N HIS A 319 14.16 16.73 -5.90
CA HIS A 319 12.93 16.33 -6.57
C HIS A 319 13.19 15.89 -8.00
N PHE A 320 12.33 15.02 -8.49
CA PHE A 320 12.36 14.49 -9.86
C PHE A 320 11.32 15.21 -10.66
N GLN A 321 11.73 16.03 -11.62
CA GLN A 321 10.85 16.75 -12.51
C GLN A 321 10.69 15.98 -13.82
N PHE A 322 9.47 15.96 -14.35
CA PHE A 322 9.10 15.27 -15.58
C PHE A 322 8.37 16.25 -16.52
N SER A 323 8.68 16.11 -17.81
CA SER A 323 8.09 16.85 -18.93
C SER A 323 7.50 15.87 -19.93
#